data_AF-S6V4D6-F1
#
_entry.id   AF-S6V4D6-F1
#
_cell.length_a   1.000
_cell.length_b   1.000
_cell.length_c   1.000
_cell.angle_alpha   90.00
_cell.angle_beta   90.00
_cell.angle_gamma   90.00
#
_symmetry.space_group_name_H-M   'P 1'
#
loop_
_entity.id
_entity.type
_entity.pdbx_description
1 polymer ?
#
loop_
_entity_poly.entity_id
_entity_poly.type
_entity_poly.pdbx_seq_one_letter_code
_entity_poly.pdbx_strand_id
1 'polypeptide(L)'
;MDYPEAQEELNMVRQVTRSSRADMLDVRPLRIIMQAREVQVLQRIASELPIDEHVLDYAVRLARSTRTWPGLNQGAGPRASIALV
;
A
#
# COMPACT_ATOMS: atom_id res chain seq x y z
N MET A 1 -5.34 -8.41 -7.99
CA MET A 1 -3.90 -8.51 -8.22
C MET A 1 -3.74 -9.42 -9.40
N ASP A 2 -3.26 -8.87 -10.50
CA ASP A 2 -3.01 -9.64 -11.71
C ASP A 2 -1.72 -10.45 -11.53
N TYR A 3 -1.63 -11.57 -12.25
CA TYR A 3 -0.43 -12.37 -12.27
C TYR A 3 0.70 -11.65 -13.02
N PRO A 4 1.96 -11.86 -12.64
CA PRO A 4 3.10 -11.33 -13.39
C PRO A 4 3.09 -11.85 -14.83
N GLU A 5 3.68 -11.08 -15.73
CA GLU A 5 3.87 -11.54 -17.10
C GLU A 5 4.82 -12.75 -17.13
N ALA A 6 4.70 -13.59 -18.16
CA ALA A 6 5.46 -14.84 -18.25
C ALA A 6 6.98 -14.66 -18.07
N GLN A 7 7.52 -13.54 -18.56
CA GLN A 7 8.95 -13.23 -18.43
C GLN A 7 9.35 -12.82 -17.00
N GLU A 8 8.47 -12.12 -16.30
CA GLU A 8 8.67 -11.70 -14.91
C GLU A 8 8.57 -12.89 -13.96
N GLU A 9 7.58 -13.76 -14.19
CA GLU A 9 7.42 -15.01 -13.46
C GLU A 9 8.65 -15.92 -13.65
N LEU A 10 9.13 -16.05 -14.89
CA LEU A 10 10.32 -16.84 -15.18
C LEU A 10 11.57 -16.27 -14.49
N ASN A 11 11.70 -14.94 -14.38
CA ASN A 11 12.78 -14.30 -13.63
C ASN A 11 12.67 -14.55 -12.12
N MET A 12 11.46 -14.48 -11.57
CA MET A 12 11.19 -14.78 -10.16
C MET A 12 11.54 -16.23 -9.82
N VAL A 13 11.09 -17.19 -10.64
CA VAL A 13 11.41 -18.62 -10.47
C VAL A 13 12.92 -18.85 -10.56
N ARG A 14 13.61 -18.22 -11.51
CA ARG A 14 15.09 -18.29 -11.61
C ARG A 14 15.79 -17.73 -10.38
N GLN A 15 15.28 -16.66 -9.78
CA GLN A 15 15.87 -16.03 -8.60
C GLN A 15 15.74 -16.94 -7.38
N VAL A 16 14.58 -17.55 -7.16
CA VAL A 16 14.32 -18.46 -6.03
C VAL A 16 15.06 -19.79 -6.18
N THR A 17 15.15 -20.33 -7.40
CA THR A 17 15.82 -21.63 -7.66
C THR A 17 17.35 -21.54 -7.62
N ARG A 18 17.94 -20.35 -7.81
CA ARG A 18 19.40 -20.14 -7.75
C ARG A 18 19.92 -19.77 -6.37
N SER A 19 19.06 -19.35 -5.43
CA SER A 19 19.48 -19.11 -4.05
C SER A 19 19.68 -20.44 -3.32
N SER A 20 20.94 -20.76 -2.99
CA SER A 20 21.32 -21.97 -2.23
C SER A 20 20.79 -21.99 -0.78
N ARG A 21 20.13 -20.91 -0.33
CA ARG A 21 19.37 -20.82 0.90
C ARG A 21 17.97 -20.35 0.54
N ALA A 22 17.01 -21.28 0.51
CA ALA A 22 15.61 -21.03 0.18
C ALA A 22 14.86 -20.10 1.16
N ASP A 23 15.55 -19.49 2.12
CA ASP A 23 14.93 -18.89 3.31
C ASP A 23 15.35 -17.43 3.59
N MET A 24 16.23 -16.85 2.77
CA MET A 24 16.58 -15.43 2.91
C MET A 24 16.60 -14.77 1.54
N LEU A 25 15.75 -13.75 1.35
CA LEU A 25 16.02 -12.74 0.34
C LEU A 25 17.48 -12.32 0.51
N ASP A 26 18.29 -12.54 -0.52
CA ASP A 26 19.67 -12.06 -0.50
C ASP A 26 19.64 -10.54 -0.59
N VAL A 27 19.65 -9.87 0.57
CA VAL A 27 19.61 -8.41 0.71
C VAL A 27 21.00 -7.78 0.56
N ARG A 28 22.06 -8.58 0.35
CA ARG A 28 23.43 -8.09 0.15
C ARG A 28 23.60 -7.08 -1.00
N PRO A 29 22.86 -7.14 -2.14
CA PRO A 29 22.99 -6.14 -3.19
C PRO A 29 22.15 -4.88 -2.96
N LEU A 30 21.37 -4.79 -1.87
CA LEU A 30 20.50 -3.64 -1.63
C LEU A 30 21.30 -2.45 -1.09
N ARG A 31 21.27 -1.35 -1.83
CA ARG A 31 21.77 -0.06 -1.35
C ARG A 31 20.79 0.52 -0.35
N ILE A 32 21.22 0.73 0.89
CA ILE A 32 20.44 1.44 1.90
C ILE A 32 20.33 2.91 1.48
N ILE A 33 19.10 3.38 1.22
CA ILE A 33 18.82 4.78 0.84
C ILE A 33 18.24 5.61 1.98
N MET A 34 17.76 4.97 3.05
CA MET A 34 17.26 5.64 4.25
C MET A 34 17.37 4.77 5.49
N GLN A 35 17.32 5.40 6.66
CA GLN A 35 17.35 4.80 7.99
C GLN A 35 15.97 4.86 8.64
N ALA A 36 15.71 4.00 9.63
CA ALA A 36 14.41 3.90 10.30
C ALA A 36 13.92 5.24 10.88
N ARG A 37 14.81 6.06 11.44
CA ARG A 37 14.47 7.41 11.95
C ARG A 37 13.92 8.33 10.85
N GLU A 38 14.41 8.19 9.62
CA GLU A 38 14.02 9.03 8.49
C GLU A 38 12.60 8.64 8.02
N VAL A 39 12.22 7.36 8.15
CA VAL A 39 10.84 6.91 7.93
C VAL A 39 9.89 7.58 8.93
N GLN A 40 10.26 7.65 10.21
CA GLN A 40 9.44 8.31 11.24
C GLN A 40 9.28 9.81 10.98
N VAL A 41 10.34 10.46 10.47
CA VAL A 41 10.27 11.87 10.07
C VAL A 41 9.30 12.05 8.90
N LEU A 42 9.37 11.21 7.86
CA LEU A 42 8.43 11.28 6.74
C LEU A 42 6.98 11.02 7.17
N GLN A 43 6.74 10.08 8.09
CA GLN A 43 5.41 9.82 8.63
C GLN A 43 4.84 11.05 9.35
N ARG A 44 5.67 11.78 10.12
CA ARG A 44 5.26 13.02 10.77
C ARG A 44 4.92 14.10 9.74
N ILE A 45 5.78 14.31 8.75
CA ILE A 45 5.55 15.28 7.68
C ILE A 45 4.24 14.96 6.94
N ALA A 46 4.00 13.69 6.60
CA ALA A 46 2.77 13.27 5.96
C ALA A 46 1.53 13.54 6.83
N SER A 47 1.61 13.34 8.15
CA SER A 47 0.50 13.60 9.08
C SER A 47 0.17 15.09 9.28
N GLU A 48 1.11 15.97 8.94
CA GLU A 48 0.96 17.43 9.08
C GLU A 48 0.55 18.12 7.76
N LEU A 49 0.43 17.36 6.67
CA LEU A 49 0.06 17.91 5.37
C LEU A 49 -1.39 18.44 5.43
N PRO A 50 -1.64 19.72 5.12
CA PRO A 50 -2.98 20.27 5.15
C PRO A 50 -3.84 19.64 4.05
N ILE A 51 -5.08 19.30 4.41
CA ILE A 51 -6.08 18.72 3.51
C ILE A 51 -7.25 19.69 3.43
N ASP A 52 -7.67 20.00 2.21
CA ASP A 52 -8.83 20.84 1.96
C ASP A 52 -10.12 20.19 2.48
N GLU A 53 -11.01 20.99 3.08
CA GLU A 53 -12.25 20.51 3.68
C GLU A 53 -13.15 19.80 2.66
N HIS A 54 -13.14 20.21 1.39
CA HIS A 54 -13.90 19.55 0.32
C HIS A 54 -13.38 18.13 0.02
N VAL A 55 -12.07 17.89 0.19
CA VAL A 55 -11.49 16.54 0.02
C VAL A 55 -11.94 15.63 1.17
N LEU A 56 -11.96 16.15 2.41
CA LEU A 56 -12.48 15.42 3.56
C LEU A 56 -13.97 15.07 3.40
N ASP A 57 -14.80 16.05 2.99
CA ASP A 57 -16.21 15.81 2.69
C ASP A 57 -16.39 14.73 1.62
N TYR A 58 -15.60 14.81 0.55
CA TYR A 58 -15.66 13.84 -0.54
C TYR A 58 -15.28 12.42 -0.07
N ALA A 59 -14.21 12.27 0.72
CA ALA A 59 -13.81 10.98 1.26
C ALA A 59 -14.91 10.35 2.14
N VAL A 60 -15.58 11.16 2.97
CA VAL A 60 -16.72 10.72 3.78
C VAL A 60 -17.92 10.34 2.90
N ARG A 61 -18.27 11.16 1.91
CA ARG A 61 -19.38 10.88 0.98
C ARG A 61 -19.15 9.60 0.20
N LEU A 62 -17.92 9.38 -0.28
CA LEU A 62 -17.54 8.15 -0.98
C LEU A 62 -17.65 6.92 -0.08
N ALA A 63 -17.11 6.97 1.15
CA ALA A 63 -17.25 5.86 2.09
C ALA A 63 -18.72 5.58 2.44
N ARG A 64 -19.56 6.62 2.60
CA ARG A 64 -20.98 6.47 2.93
C ARG A 64 -21.81 5.92 1.77
N SER A 65 -21.51 6.28 0.53
CA SER A 65 -22.27 5.81 -0.64
C SER A 65 -22.23 4.28 -0.78
N THR A 66 -21.14 3.64 -0.34
CA THR A 66 -21.00 2.17 -0.33
C THR A 66 -22.01 1.46 0.57
N ARG A 67 -22.60 2.15 1.56
CA ARG A 67 -23.53 1.56 2.56
C ARG A 67 -24.95 1.40 2.03
N THR A 68 -25.30 2.19 1.02
CA THR A 68 -26.62 2.15 0.38
C THR A 68 -26.54 1.65 -1.06
N TRP A 69 -25.34 1.25 -1.51
CA TRP A 69 -25.14 0.79 -2.88
C TRP A 69 -25.77 -0.59 -3.09
N PRO A 70 -26.70 -0.77 -4.05
CA PRO A 70 -27.43 -2.03 -4.23
C PRO A 70 -26.56 -3.25 -4.54
N GLY A 71 -25.33 -3.05 -5.03
CA GLY A 71 -24.37 -4.11 -5.34
C GLY A 71 -23.42 -4.51 -4.21
N LEU A 72 -23.56 -3.94 -3.00
CA LEU A 72 -22.68 -4.24 -1.86
C LEU A 72 -23.50 -4.76 -0.68
N ASN A 73 -23.15 -5.94 -0.18
CA ASN A 73 -23.78 -6.53 1.00
C ASN A 73 -23.35 -5.84 2.31
N GLN A 74 -22.20 -5.16 2.32
CA GLN A 74 -21.69 -4.43 3.47
C GLN A 74 -20.90 -3.20 3.01
N GLY A 75 -21.29 -2.04 3.50
CA GLY A 75 -20.61 -0.78 3.20
C GLY A 75 -19.42 -0.51 4.11
N ALA A 76 -18.60 0.44 3.70
CA ALA A 76 -17.37 0.81 4.37
C ALA A 76 -17.63 1.52 5.73
N GLY A 77 -16.86 1.12 6.75
CA GLY A 77 -16.87 1.78 8.06
C GLY A 77 -16.14 3.13 8.07
N PRO A 78 -16.19 3.90 9.17
CA PRO A 78 -15.49 5.20 9.27
C PRO A 78 -13.97 5.12 9.03
N ARG A 79 -13.36 3.95 9.29
CA ARG A 79 -11.94 3.72 9.01
C ARG A 79 -11.59 3.82 7.52
N ALA A 80 -12.55 3.60 6.62
CA ALA A 80 -12.30 3.74 5.19
C ALA A 80 -12.08 5.20 4.80
N SER A 81 -12.90 6.14 5.29
CA SER A 81 -12.67 7.56 5.02
C SER A 81 -11.38 8.07 5.66
N ILE A 82 -11.00 7.55 6.85
CA ILE A 82 -9.72 7.87 7.50
C ILE A 82 -8.53 7.36 6.67
N ALA A 83 -8.66 6.20 6.01
CA ALA A 83 -7.57 5.63 5.21
C ALA A 83 -7.43 6.27 3.81
N LEU A 84 -8.41 7.05 3.37
CA LEU A 84 -8.39 7.75 2.08
C LEU A 84 -7.64 9.09 2.13
N VAL A 85 -7.43 9.64 3.33
CA VAL A 85 -6.88 10.97 3.55
C VAL A 85 -5.66 10.93 4.44
#